data_AF-A0A2T2VW75-F1
#
_entry.id   AF-A0A2T2VW75-F1
#
_cell.length_a   1.000
_cell.length_b   1.000
_cell.length_c   1.000
_cell.angle_alpha   90.00
_cell.angle_beta   90.00
_cell.angle_gamma   90.00
#
_symmetry.space_group_name_H-M   'P 1'
#
loop_
_entity.id
_entity.type
_entity.pdbx_description
1 polymer ?
#
loop_
_entity_poly.entity_id
_entity_poly.type
_entity_poly.pdbx_seq_one_letter_code
_entity_poly.pdbx_strand_id
1 'polypeptide(L)'
;MKKIFLLLILVSSLSYGQYTFYKPYEVEVTSDIPFGSLTSEIDQMRLGLEAQQWSVEVLKYWLIEMQKNPFITGDQKINFILYDSQKRQKIVIRVPVKEKIIRAFKTEAGFQEHYIEFISETYEWLLENL
;
A
#
# COMPACT_ATOMS: atom_id res chain seq x y z
N MET A 1 -5.86 50.80 5.85
CA MET A 1 -6.69 50.02 4.90
C MET A 1 -5.87 49.20 3.91
N LYS A 2 -4.94 49.78 3.11
CA LYS A 2 -4.12 49.03 2.13
C LYS A 2 -3.36 47.81 2.69
N LYS A 3 -2.79 47.93 3.91
CA LYS A 3 -2.03 46.85 4.57
C LYS A 3 -2.90 45.65 4.98
N ILE A 4 -4.16 45.89 5.36
CA ILE A 4 -5.11 44.85 5.77
C ILE A 4 -5.54 44.04 4.55
N PHE A 5 -5.79 44.70 3.43
CA PHE A 5 -6.14 44.05 2.16
C PHE A 5 -5.01 43.14 1.65
N LEU A 6 -3.76 43.60 1.78
CA LEU A 6 -2.56 42.83 1.42
C LEU A 6 -2.38 41.60 2.32
N LEU A 7 -2.66 41.74 3.62
CA LEU A 7 -2.65 40.62 4.56
C LEU A 7 -3.74 39.59 4.23
N LEU A 8 -4.92 40.06 3.82
CA LEU A 8 -6.05 39.19 3.47
C LEU A 8 -5.78 38.37 2.21
N ILE A 9 -5.14 38.98 1.20
CA ILE A 9 -4.65 38.28 0.01
C ILE A 9 -3.63 37.22 0.40
N LEU A 10 -2.68 37.55 1.27
CA LEU A 10 -1.61 36.63 1.67
C LEU A 10 -2.16 35.41 2.44
N VAL A 11 -3.08 35.64 3.38
CA VAL A 11 -3.76 34.56 4.13
C VAL A 11 -4.59 33.69 3.18
N SER A 12 -5.32 34.29 2.24
CA SER A 12 -6.09 33.51 1.25
C SER A 12 -5.19 32.64 0.35
N SER A 13 -4.02 33.13 -0.05
CA SER A 13 -3.06 32.34 -0.85
C SER A 13 -2.43 31.18 -0.08
N LEU A 14 -2.27 31.31 1.24
CA LEU A 14 -1.76 30.24 2.10
C LEU A 14 -2.81 29.14 2.36
N SER A 15 -4.11 29.47 2.31
CA SER A 15 -5.19 28.48 2.47
C SER A 15 -5.32 27.50 1.29
N TYR A 16 -4.91 27.89 0.07
CA TYR A 16 -4.97 27.00 -1.09
C TYR A 16 -3.86 25.93 -1.12
N GLY A 17 -2.81 26.07 -0.30
CA GLY A 17 -1.68 25.14 -0.27
C GLY A 17 -1.89 23.84 0.51
N GLN A 18 -3.02 23.69 1.22
CA GLN A 18 -3.27 22.54 2.12
C GLN A 18 -4.23 21.49 1.56
N TYR A 19 -4.72 21.64 0.32
CA TYR A 19 -5.54 20.62 -0.34
C TYR A 19 -4.68 19.59 -1.09
N THR A 20 -3.72 18.96 -0.41
CA THR A 20 -3.27 17.63 -0.84
C THR A 20 -4.33 16.64 -0.36
N PHE A 21 -5.29 16.33 -1.23
CA PHE A 21 -6.21 15.21 -1.02
C PHE A 21 -5.37 13.99 -0.64
N TYR A 22 -5.41 13.59 0.63
CA TYR A 22 -4.78 12.36 1.10
C TYR A 22 -5.45 11.23 0.32
N LYS A 23 -4.76 10.75 -0.72
CA LYS A 23 -5.15 9.54 -1.41
C LYS A 23 -4.58 8.38 -0.60
N PRO A 24 -5.40 7.40 -0.21
CA PRO A 24 -4.89 6.19 0.41
C PRO A 24 -3.93 5.50 -0.56
N TYR A 25 -2.92 4.83 -0.01
CA TYR A 25 -2.05 3.96 -0.79
C TYR A 25 -2.85 2.75 -1.26
N GLU A 26 -2.85 2.49 -2.56
CA GLU A 26 -3.70 1.50 -3.21
C GLU A 26 -2.89 0.70 -4.23
N VAL A 27 -2.93 -0.62 -4.11
CA VAL A 27 -2.37 -1.56 -5.09
C VAL A 27 -3.50 -2.48 -5.54
N GLU A 28 -3.72 -2.57 -6.85
CA GLU A 28 -4.75 -3.40 -7.43
C GLU A 28 -4.14 -4.60 -8.14
N VAL A 29 -4.64 -5.79 -7.83
CA VAL A 29 -4.24 -7.04 -8.47
C VAL A 29 -5.47 -7.84 -8.88
N THR A 30 -5.29 -8.74 -9.84
CA THR A 30 -6.35 -9.66 -10.29
C THR A 30 -5.89 -11.08 -9.96
N SER A 31 -6.73 -11.84 -9.26
CA SER A 31 -6.51 -13.27 -9.01
C SER A 31 -7.12 -14.09 -10.13
N ASP A 32 -6.37 -15.08 -10.59
CA ASP A 32 -6.87 -16.05 -11.56
C ASP A 32 -7.75 -17.11 -10.86
N ILE A 33 -7.68 -17.22 -9.53
CA ILE A 33 -8.45 -18.15 -8.72
C ILE A 33 -9.79 -17.53 -8.30
N PRO A 34 -10.93 -18.19 -8.56
CA PRO A 34 -12.22 -17.74 -8.06
C PRO A 34 -12.31 -17.91 -6.54
N PHE A 35 -12.66 -16.84 -5.81
CA PHE A 35 -12.80 -16.84 -4.33
C PHE A 35 -13.85 -17.81 -3.79
N GLY A 36 -14.77 -18.28 -4.64
CA GLY A 36 -15.94 -19.06 -4.21
C GLY A 36 -15.73 -20.56 -4.00
N SER A 37 -14.56 -21.14 -4.29
CA SER A 37 -14.39 -22.60 -4.22
C SER A 37 -12.96 -23.07 -3.91
N LEU A 38 -12.39 -22.65 -2.77
CA LEU A 38 -11.15 -23.21 -2.23
C LEU A 38 -11.39 -24.60 -1.59
N THR A 39 -12.03 -25.51 -2.32
CA THR A 39 -12.44 -26.82 -1.81
C THR A 39 -11.35 -27.89 -1.96
N SER A 40 -10.32 -27.65 -2.80
CA SER A 40 -9.23 -28.59 -3.03
C SER A 40 -7.89 -28.10 -2.47
N GLU A 41 -7.04 -29.04 -2.07
CA GLU A 41 -5.65 -28.77 -1.66
C GLU A 41 -4.85 -28.08 -2.79
N ILE A 42 -5.16 -28.39 -4.04
CA ILE A 42 -4.53 -27.77 -5.22
C ILE A 42 -4.90 -26.29 -5.30
N ASP A 43 -6.15 -25.93 -5.02
CA ASP A 43 -6.58 -24.53 -5.04
C ASP A 43 -5.96 -23.73 -3.90
N GLN A 44 -5.84 -24.34 -2.70
CA GLN A 44 -5.13 -23.74 -1.58
C GLN A 44 -3.63 -23.52 -1.88
N MET A 45 -2.97 -24.50 -2.51
CA MET A 45 -1.58 -24.38 -2.94
C MET A 45 -1.41 -23.27 -3.98
N ARG A 46 -2.30 -23.20 -4.97
CA ARG A 46 -2.28 -22.13 -5.99
C ARG A 46 -2.49 -20.76 -5.38
N LEU A 47 -3.42 -20.63 -4.43
CA LEU A 47 -3.65 -19.38 -3.72
C LEU A 47 -2.40 -18.94 -2.93
N GLY A 48 -1.72 -19.88 -2.27
CA GLY A 48 -0.44 -19.61 -1.61
C GLY A 48 0.63 -19.10 -2.59
N LEU A 49 0.73 -19.69 -3.78
CA LEU A 49 1.65 -19.21 -4.80
C LEU A 49 1.29 -17.81 -5.32
N GLU A 50 0.01 -17.52 -5.54
CA GLU A 50 -0.45 -16.17 -5.93
C GLU A 50 -0.20 -15.16 -4.81
N ALA A 51 -0.50 -15.49 -3.56
CA ALA A 51 -0.24 -14.62 -2.41
C ALA A 51 1.26 -14.29 -2.24
N GLN A 52 2.14 -15.24 -2.55
CA GLN A 52 3.58 -14.97 -2.58
C GLN A 52 3.94 -13.92 -3.64
N GLN A 53 3.33 -13.99 -4.84
CA GLN A 53 3.53 -12.99 -5.90
C GLN A 53 2.96 -11.63 -5.49
N TRP A 54 1.75 -11.60 -4.93
CA TRP A 54 1.09 -10.39 -4.45
C TRP A 54 1.92 -9.66 -3.38
N SER A 55 2.57 -10.39 -2.50
CA SER A 55 3.46 -9.81 -1.47
C SER A 55 4.65 -9.06 -2.10
N VAL A 56 5.18 -9.58 -3.20
CA VAL A 56 6.22 -8.91 -3.99
C VAL A 56 5.66 -7.68 -4.72
N GLU A 57 4.42 -7.74 -5.21
CA GLU A 57 3.76 -6.59 -5.83
C GLU A 57 3.51 -5.45 -4.85
N VAL A 58 3.06 -5.77 -3.62
CA VAL A 58 2.92 -4.81 -2.51
C VAL A 58 4.27 -4.14 -2.22
N LEU A 59 5.37 -4.91 -2.14
CA LEU A 59 6.70 -4.36 -1.94
C LEU A 59 7.10 -3.40 -3.06
N LYS A 60 6.98 -3.83 -4.32
CA LYS A 60 7.33 -3.01 -5.50
C LYS A 60 6.53 -1.70 -5.50
N TYR A 61 5.23 -1.78 -5.28
CA TYR A 61 4.36 -0.62 -5.17
C TYR A 61 4.83 0.32 -4.06
N TRP A 62 5.11 -0.22 -2.88
CA TRP A 62 5.54 0.58 -1.74
C TRP A 62 6.85 1.33 -1.98
N LEU A 63 7.84 0.65 -2.58
CA LEU A 63 9.12 1.29 -2.94
C LEU A 63 8.92 2.45 -3.93
N ILE A 64 8.04 2.29 -4.92
CA ILE A 64 7.70 3.36 -5.88
C ILE A 64 7.06 4.55 -5.16
N GLU A 65 6.13 4.32 -4.24
CA GLU A 65 5.48 5.40 -3.49
C GLU A 65 6.45 6.13 -2.54
N MET A 66 7.38 5.40 -1.93
CA MET A 66 8.46 6.00 -1.12
C MET A 66 9.41 6.86 -1.95
N GLN A 67 9.69 6.48 -3.20
CA GLN A 67 10.49 7.30 -4.12
C GLN A 67 9.75 8.58 -4.54
N LYS A 68 8.44 8.49 -4.81
CA LYS A 68 7.61 9.65 -5.17
C LYS A 68 7.42 10.61 -3.99
N ASN A 69 7.36 10.09 -2.77
CA ASN A 69 7.13 10.88 -1.57
C ASN A 69 8.19 10.56 -0.48
N PRO A 70 9.33 11.26 -0.49
CA PRO A 70 10.42 11.06 0.48
C PRO A 70 10.03 11.35 1.94
N PHE A 71 8.94 12.09 2.15
CA PHE A 71 8.48 12.54 3.47
C PHE A 71 7.48 11.58 4.14
N ILE A 72 7.22 10.41 3.55
CA ILE A 72 6.43 9.37 4.21
C ILE A 72 7.09 9.01 5.54
N THR A 73 6.32 9.10 6.62
CA THR A 73 6.71 8.79 8.00
C THR A 73 5.52 8.22 8.77
N GLY A 74 5.79 7.65 9.95
CA GLY A 74 4.77 6.99 10.78
C GLY A 74 4.22 5.70 10.17
N ASP A 75 3.33 5.03 10.89
CA ASP A 75 2.67 3.82 10.41
C ASP A 75 1.72 4.13 9.25
N GLN A 76 1.81 3.33 8.19
CA GLN A 76 1.00 3.48 6.98
C GLN A 76 0.18 2.22 6.72
N LYS A 77 -0.81 2.34 5.84
CA LYS A 77 -1.64 1.22 5.38
C LYS A 77 -1.76 1.27 3.87
N ILE A 78 -1.51 0.14 3.24
CA ILE A 78 -1.74 -0.07 1.81
C ILE A 78 -3.06 -0.83 1.66
N ASN A 79 -4.00 -0.27 0.92
CA ASN A 79 -5.20 -0.97 0.49
C ASN A 79 -4.81 -1.90 -0.67
N PHE A 80 -4.63 -3.18 -0.36
CA PHE A 80 -4.49 -4.24 -1.33
C PHE A 80 -5.87 -4.62 -1.86
N ILE A 81 -6.13 -4.30 -3.12
CA ILE A 81 -7.41 -4.51 -3.78
C ILE A 81 -7.26 -5.72 -4.70
N LEU A 82 -7.99 -6.77 -4.37
CA LEU A 82 -7.97 -8.03 -5.09
C LEU A 82 -9.28 -8.17 -5.86
N TYR A 83 -9.18 -8.27 -7.19
CA TYR A 83 -10.29 -8.60 -8.07
C TYR A 83 -10.27 -10.09 -8.44
N ASP A 84 -11.44 -10.69 -8.64
CA ASP A 84 -11.50 -11.97 -9.34
C ASP A 84 -11.16 -11.77 -10.81
N SER A 85 -10.80 -12.84 -11.52
CA SER A 85 -10.47 -12.81 -12.95
C SER A 85 -11.55 -12.16 -13.84
N GLN A 86 -12.81 -12.12 -13.38
CA GLN A 86 -13.91 -11.47 -14.07
C GLN A 86 -14.28 -10.06 -13.54
N LYS A 87 -13.54 -9.55 -12.54
CA LYS A 87 -13.76 -8.26 -11.85
C LYS A 87 -15.18 -8.05 -11.31
N ARG A 88 -15.88 -9.14 -11.00
CA ARG A 88 -17.22 -9.16 -10.39
C ARG A 88 -17.16 -9.07 -8.88
N GLN A 89 -16.07 -9.54 -8.27
CA GLN A 89 -15.86 -9.50 -6.83
C GLN A 89 -14.58 -8.71 -6.51
N LYS A 90 -14.63 -7.98 -5.39
CA LYS A 90 -13.55 -7.15 -4.89
C LYS A 90 -13.34 -7.44 -3.41
N ILE A 91 -12.13 -7.85 -3.04
CA ILE A 91 -11.67 -7.94 -1.65
C ILE A 91 -10.70 -6.79 -1.42
N VAL A 92 -10.77 -6.16 -0.25
CA VAL A 92 -9.85 -5.08 0.14
C VAL A 92 -9.19 -5.46 1.45
N ILE A 93 -7.90 -5.78 1.39
CA ILE A 93 -7.07 -6.11 2.55
C ILE A 93 -6.21 -4.90 2.87
N ARG A 94 -6.21 -4.44 4.13
CA ARG A 94 -5.38 -3.31 4.57
C ARG A 94 -4.06 -3.84 5.09
N VAL A 95 -3.02 -3.83 4.27
CA VAL A 95 -1.67 -4.27 4.64
C VAL A 95 -0.99 -3.16 5.47
N PRO A 96 -0.62 -3.44 6.73
CA PRO A 96 0.07 -2.46 7.56
C PRO A 96 1.54 -2.33 7.15
N VAL A 97 2.06 -1.11 7.14
CA VAL A 97 3.50 -0.83 6.99
C VAL A 97 3.96 -0.06 8.21
N LYS A 98 4.74 -0.72 9.06
CA LYS A 98 5.26 -0.15 10.30
C LYS A 98 6.32 0.92 9.98
N GLU A 99 6.40 1.97 10.80
CA GLU A 99 7.38 3.04 10.63
C GLU A 99 8.83 2.51 10.59
N LYS A 100 9.14 1.46 11.37
CA LYS A 100 10.47 0.82 11.37
C LYS A 100 10.89 0.37 9.96
N ILE A 101 9.96 -0.20 9.18
CA ILE A 101 10.21 -0.70 7.82
C ILE A 101 10.38 0.47 6.86
N ILE A 102 9.55 1.50 7.00
CA ILE A 102 9.64 2.71 6.18
C ILE A 102 11.00 3.38 6.36
N ARG A 103 11.50 3.47 7.59
CA ARG A 103 12.84 4.01 7.87
C ARG A 103 13.92 3.13 7.26
N ALA A 104 13.82 1.81 7.43
CA ALA A 104 14.78 0.85 6.88
C ALA A 104 14.89 0.97 5.35
N PHE A 105 13.76 1.02 4.65
CA PHE A 105 13.69 1.04 3.18
C PHE A 105 14.21 2.34 2.55
N LYS A 106 14.41 3.41 3.34
CA LYS A 106 15.10 4.63 2.87
C LYS A 106 16.62 4.44 2.75
N THR A 107 17.16 3.33 3.24
CA THR A 107 18.60 3.00 3.19
C THR A 107 18.80 1.65 2.51
N GLU A 108 19.89 1.49 1.76
CA GLU A 108 20.17 0.21 1.08
C GLU A 108 20.43 -0.93 2.07
N ALA A 109 21.22 -0.68 3.12
CA ALA A 109 21.50 -1.66 4.16
C ALA A 109 20.21 -2.11 4.89
N GLY A 110 19.40 -1.15 5.35
CA GLY A 110 18.14 -1.46 6.02
C GLY A 110 17.14 -2.18 5.10
N PHE A 111 17.11 -1.85 3.81
CA PHE A 111 16.32 -2.60 2.84
C PHE A 111 16.77 -4.07 2.76
N GLN A 112 18.07 -4.32 2.60
CA GLN A 112 18.62 -5.69 2.53
C GLN A 112 18.34 -6.51 3.79
N GLU A 113 18.32 -5.88 4.96
CA GLU A 113 18.01 -6.54 6.23
C GLU A 113 16.52 -6.89 6.38
N HIS A 114 15.62 -6.03 5.89
CA HIS A 114 14.19 -6.11 6.20
C HIS A 114 13.28 -6.53 5.03
N TYR A 115 13.78 -6.62 3.79
CA TYR A 115 12.90 -6.93 2.64
C TYR A 115 12.26 -8.33 2.73
N ILE A 116 12.98 -9.33 3.24
CA ILE A 116 12.43 -10.68 3.45
C ILE A 116 11.37 -10.66 4.55
N GLU A 117 11.64 -10.01 5.68
CA GLU A 117 10.68 -9.84 6.78
C GLU A 117 9.38 -9.20 6.25
N PHE A 118 9.51 -8.13 5.46
CA PHE A 118 8.35 -7.46 4.88
C PHE A 118 7.54 -8.37 3.94
N ILE A 119 8.19 -9.11 3.05
CA ILE A 119 7.50 -10.03 2.13
C ILE A 119 6.80 -11.14 2.93
N SER A 120 7.47 -11.73 3.91
CA SER A 120 6.91 -12.81 4.75
C SER A 120 5.73 -12.32 5.60
N GLU A 121 5.87 -11.18 6.30
CA GLU A 121 4.77 -10.59 7.09
C GLU A 121 3.58 -10.24 6.18
N THR A 122 3.84 -9.70 4.98
CA THR A 122 2.78 -9.36 4.02
C THR A 122 2.07 -10.61 3.52
N TYR A 123 2.81 -11.67 3.21
CA TYR A 123 2.27 -12.94 2.75
C TYR A 123 1.32 -13.57 3.78
N GLU A 124 1.77 -13.69 5.02
CA GLU A 124 0.94 -14.21 6.12
C GLU A 124 -0.30 -13.34 6.32
N TRP A 125 -0.13 -12.01 6.33
CA TRP A 125 -1.25 -11.09 6.49
C TRP A 125 -2.29 -11.20 5.37
N LEU A 126 -1.85 -11.36 4.12
CA LEU A 126 -2.77 -11.54 2.99
C LEU A 126 -3.55 -12.85 3.13
N LEU A 127 -2.89 -13.95 3.47
CA LEU A 127 -3.56 -15.25 3.66
C LEU A 127 -4.55 -15.26 4.82
N GLU A 128 -4.23 -14.60 5.93
CA GLU A 128 -5.13 -14.52 7.10
C GLU A 128 -6.40 -13.68 6.83
N ASN A 129 -6.38 -12.80 5.83
CA ASN A 129 -7.44 -11.83 5.54
C ASN A 129 -8.17 -12.08 4.20
N LEU A 130 -7.94 -13.25 3.59
CA LEU A 130 -8.65 -13.74 2.39
C LEU A 130 -9.88 -14.58 2.78
#